data_AF-A0A3N0ZUA2-F1
#
_entry.id   AF-A0A3N0ZUA2-F1
#
_cell.length_a   1.000
_cell.length_b   1.000
_cell.length_c   1.000
_cell.angle_alpha   90.00
_cell.angle_beta   90.00
_cell.angle_gamma   90.00
#
_symmetry.space_group_name_H-M   'P 1'
#
loop_
_entity.id
_entity.type
_entity.pdbx_description
1 polymer ?
#
loop_
_entity_poly.entity_id
_entity_poly.type
_entity_poly.pdbx_seq_one_letter_code
_entity_poly.pdbx_strand_id
1 'polypeptide(L)'
;MKRIIALIIVLFSIIIYSGSAQSFVKIAEIPINTTELEKTLQYVSTQLIFQSRQQTDFHYTYEINEILKPVIDTIKTKDKPRLVFVFENQLGQSVMANYSEIENLLTNLPAVLMYGKKVQKVGDSLLLGDGKDGNVDLTQLEEQFAQFGTKKRLHLQIKNISVDEKARILSDATVIFPKDLRTDRWISGVDKITIYKYSSDRVEKEVPNTGETEGVEQNNRQIKPEKPTKPERPDRPQRPQKK
;
A
#
# COMPACT_ATOMS: atom_id res chain seq x y z
N MET A 1 19.40 -22.02 -49.07
CA MET A 1 19.70 -22.46 -47.68
C MET A 1 19.67 -21.32 -46.66
N LYS A 2 20.50 -20.26 -46.77
CA LYS A 2 20.56 -19.15 -45.79
C LYS A 2 19.21 -18.46 -45.50
N ARG A 3 18.37 -18.24 -46.53
CA ARG A 3 17.04 -17.61 -46.38
C ARG A 3 16.02 -18.49 -45.64
N ILE A 4 16.14 -19.81 -45.78
CA ILE A 4 15.25 -20.77 -45.10
C ILE A 4 15.60 -20.84 -43.60
N ILE A 5 16.89 -20.83 -43.27
CA ILE A 5 17.38 -20.81 -41.88
C ILE A 5 16.93 -19.52 -41.17
N ALA A 6 17.03 -18.36 -41.84
CA ALA A 6 16.55 -17.10 -41.28
C ALA A 6 15.04 -17.11 -40.99
N LEU A 7 14.25 -17.70 -41.89
CA LEU A 7 12.80 -17.80 -41.73
C LEU A 7 12.40 -18.74 -40.59
N ILE A 8 13.14 -19.85 -40.40
CA ILE A 8 12.95 -20.76 -39.26
C ILE A 8 13.26 -20.06 -37.94
N ILE A 9 14.34 -19.28 -37.87
CA ILE A 9 14.70 -18.54 -36.64
C ILE A 9 13.62 -17.53 -36.28
N VAL A 10 13.11 -16.76 -37.25
CA VAL A 10 12.03 -15.79 -37.02
C VAL A 10 10.75 -16.49 -36.53
N LEU A 11 10.37 -17.61 -37.15
CA LEU A 11 9.21 -18.39 -36.70
C LEU A 11 9.40 -18.93 -35.27
N PHE A 12 10.60 -19.42 -34.96
CA PHE A 12 10.91 -19.95 -33.63
C PHE A 12 10.89 -18.85 -32.57
N SER A 13 11.39 -17.64 -32.89
CA SER A 13 11.28 -16.48 -32.02
C SER A 13 9.81 -16.11 -31.75
N ILE A 14 8.95 -16.05 -32.78
CA ILE A 14 7.52 -15.71 -32.62
C ILE A 14 6.80 -16.71 -31.71
N ILE A 15 7.09 -18.01 -31.83
CA ILE A 15 6.50 -19.08 -31.00
C ILE A 15 6.93 -18.94 -29.53
N ILE A 16 8.22 -18.68 -29.27
CA ILE A 16 8.73 -18.47 -27.90
C ILE A 16 8.09 -17.24 -27.25
N TYR A 17 7.92 -16.16 -28.01
CA TYR A 17 7.25 -14.94 -27.52
C TYR A 17 5.75 -15.15 -27.25
N SER A 18 5.09 -16.02 -28.01
CA SER A 18 3.65 -16.29 -27.85
C SER A 18 3.36 -17.24 -26.68
N GLY A 19 4.29 -18.14 -26.34
CA GLY A 19 4.16 -19.11 -25.24
C GLY A 19 4.38 -18.54 -23.83
N SER A 20 4.73 -17.26 -23.70
CA SER A 20 5.06 -16.61 -22.41
C SER A 20 4.08 -15.51 -21.98
N ALA A 21 2.90 -15.45 -22.60
CA ALA A 21 1.83 -14.57 -22.16
C ALA A 21 1.35 -14.99 -20.76
N GLN A 22 1.84 -14.31 -19.73
CA GLN A 22 1.28 -14.39 -18.38
C GLN A 22 -0.20 -13.99 -18.45
N SER A 23 -1.09 -14.91 -18.11
CA SER A 23 -2.52 -14.61 -18.08
C SER A 23 -2.88 -13.94 -16.75
N PHE A 24 -3.58 -12.82 -16.85
CA PHE A 24 -4.13 -12.12 -15.70
C PHE A 24 -5.59 -12.51 -15.56
N VAL A 25 -5.97 -13.00 -14.38
CA VAL A 25 -7.37 -13.26 -14.04
C VAL A 25 -7.88 -12.10 -13.20
N LYS A 26 -8.92 -11.40 -13.68
CA LYS A 26 -9.60 -10.35 -12.92
C LYS A 26 -10.32 -10.99 -11.72
N ILE A 27 -10.01 -10.50 -10.52
CA ILE A 27 -10.59 -10.98 -9.26
C ILE A 27 -11.74 -10.08 -8.82
N ALA A 28 -11.53 -8.76 -8.85
CA ALA A 28 -12.52 -7.78 -8.41
C ALA A 28 -12.28 -6.43 -9.08
N GLU A 29 -13.32 -5.60 -9.06
CA GLU A 29 -13.26 -4.18 -9.41
C GLU A 29 -13.95 -3.41 -8.29
N ILE A 30 -13.26 -2.40 -7.77
CA ILE A 30 -13.73 -1.58 -6.66
C ILE A 30 -13.87 -0.15 -7.18
N PRO A 31 -15.09 0.38 -7.34
CA PRO A 31 -15.28 1.78 -7.67
C PRO A 31 -14.80 2.65 -6.50
N ILE A 32 -14.09 3.72 -6.81
CA ILE A 32 -13.67 4.74 -5.84
C ILE A 32 -14.75 5.81 -5.80
N ASN A 33 -15.71 5.60 -4.89
CA ASN A 33 -16.76 6.57 -4.58
C ASN A 33 -16.52 7.14 -3.18
N THR A 34 -16.26 8.42 -3.11
CA THR A 34 -15.83 9.08 -1.88
C THR A 34 -16.94 9.18 -0.84
N THR A 35 -18.19 9.33 -1.29
CA THR A 35 -19.37 9.29 -0.40
C THR A 35 -19.56 7.92 0.25
N GLU A 36 -19.20 6.84 -0.45
CA GLU A 36 -19.25 5.50 0.11
C GLU A 36 -18.09 5.25 1.06
N LEU A 37 -16.87 5.65 0.67
CA LEU A 37 -15.67 5.51 1.49
C LEU A 37 -15.81 6.22 2.84
N GLU A 38 -16.40 7.41 2.89
CA GLU A 38 -16.67 8.15 4.13
C GLU A 38 -17.62 7.42 5.09
N LYS A 39 -18.56 6.63 4.56
CA LYS A 39 -19.51 5.85 5.37
C LYS A 39 -18.89 4.58 5.92
N THR A 40 -17.97 3.98 5.17
CA THR A 40 -17.42 2.66 5.49
C THR A 40 -16.06 2.69 6.18
N LEU A 41 -15.28 3.74 5.95
CA LEU A 41 -13.89 3.83 6.41
C LEU A 41 -13.65 5.14 7.16
N GLN A 42 -12.84 5.05 8.21
CA GLN A 42 -12.38 6.25 8.91
C GLN A 42 -11.23 6.90 8.14
N TYR A 43 -11.41 8.15 7.72
CA TYR A 43 -10.33 8.93 7.14
C TYR A 43 -9.35 9.44 8.20
N VAL A 44 -8.12 9.71 7.77
CA VAL A 44 -7.05 10.27 8.61
C VAL A 44 -6.63 11.63 8.06
N SER A 45 -6.58 12.65 8.92
CA SER A 45 -5.99 13.94 8.57
C SER A 45 -4.47 13.80 8.48
N THR A 46 -3.93 13.92 7.27
CA THR A 46 -2.53 13.70 6.95
C THR A 46 -1.88 14.96 6.41
N GLN A 47 -0.73 15.31 6.96
CA GLN A 47 0.15 16.34 6.41
C GLN A 47 1.22 15.69 5.54
N LEU A 48 1.32 16.08 4.27
CA LEU A 48 2.39 15.61 3.40
C LEU A 48 3.62 16.53 3.55
N ILE A 49 4.79 15.93 3.67
CA ILE A 49 6.05 16.64 3.87
C ILE A 49 7.03 16.16 2.82
N PHE A 50 7.38 17.01 1.86
CA PHE A 50 8.41 16.69 0.86
C PHE A 50 9.80 16.64 1.51
N GLN A 51 10.75 15.97 0.86
CA GLN A 51 12.13 15.85 1.38
C GLN A 51 12.81 17.21 1.54
N SER A 52 12.46 18.20 0.71
CA SER A 52 12.88 19.60 0.84
C SER A 52 12.38 20.29 2.11
N ARG A 53 11.66 19.58 2.99
CA ARG A 53 10.93 20.07 4.17
C ARG A 53 9.86 21.10 3.85
N GLN A 54 9.52 21.28 2.57
CA GLN A 54 8.33 22.02 2.18
C GLN A 54 7.12 21.22 2.59
N GLN A 55 6.36 21.78 3.54
CA GLN A 55 5.09 21.23 3.98
C GLN A 55 4.02 21.51 2.93
N THR A 56 3.08 20.59 2.78
CA THR A 56 1.83 20.84 2.07
C THR A 56 0.72 21.19 3.05
N ASP A 57 -0.41 21.59 2.47
CA ASP A 57 -1.66 21.63 3.18
C ASP A 57 -2.05 20.26 3.73
N PHE A 58 -3.04 20.26 4.61
CA PHE A 58 -3.60 19.03 5.18
C PHE A 58 -4.60 18.41 4.20
N HIS A 59 -4.59 17.09 4.12
CA HIS A 59 -5.50 16.31 3.30
C HIS A 59 -6.14 15.20 4.12
N TYR A 60 -7.36 14.81 3.76
CA TYR A 60 -7.89 13.54 4.28
C TYR A 60 -7.32 12.40 3.45
N THR A 61 -6.99 11.30 4.12
CA THR A 61 -6.42 10.14 3.45
C THR A 61 -7.04 8.86 3.97
N TYR A 62 -7.25 7.92 3.07
CA TYR A 62 -7.56 6.52 3.36
C TYR A 62 -6.33 5.67 3.09
N GLU A 63 -6.06 4.68 3.94
CA GLU A 63 -5.02 3.71 3.63
C GLU A 63 -5.55 2.72 2.59
N ILE A 64 -4.78 2.47 1.52
CA ILE A 64 -5.22 1.63 0.39
C ILE A 64 -5.47 0.18 0.83
N ASN A 65 -4.68 -0.33 1.77
CA ASN A 65 -4.90 -1.65 2.36
C ASN A 65 -6.30 -1.79 2.99
N GLU A 66 -6.81 -0.77 3.69
CA GLU A 66 -8.15 -0.83 4.31
C GLU A 66 -9.27 -0.78 3.27
N ILE A 67 -9.08 -0.05 2.15
CA ILE A 67 -10.01 -0.08 1.00
C ILE A 67 -10.08 -1.49 0.40
N LEU A 68 -8.93 -2.15 0.27
CA LEU A 68 -8.82 -3.45 -0.41
C LEU A 68 -9.12 -4.65 0.49
N LYS A 69 -9.09 -4.46 1.81
CA LYS A 69 -9.21 -5.50 2.84
C LYS A 69 -10.43 -6.41 2.66
N PRO A 70 -11.65 -5.91 2.38
CA PRO A 70 -12.81 -6.77 2.20
C PRO A 70 -12.63 -7.80 1.09
N VAL A 71 -11.86 -7.47 0.05
CA VAL A 71 -11.56 -8.40 -1.05
C VAL A 71 -10.35 -9.26 -0.71
N ILE A 72 -9.26 -8.67 -0.22
CA ILE A 72 -8.00 -9.38 0.10
C ILE A 72 -8.22 -10.48 1.14
N ASP A 73 -9.12 -10.29 2.11
CA ASP A 73 -9.40 -11.27 3.16
C ASP A 73 -10.12 -12.52 2.65
N THR A 74 -10.79 -12.43 1.49
CA THR A 74 -11.38 -13.60 0.81
C THR A 74 -10.36 -14.44 0.04
N ILE A 75 -9.17 -13.88 -0.21
CA ILE A 75 -8.13 -14.49 -1.02
C ILE A 75 -7.20 -15.33 -0.13
N LYS A 76 -6.95 -16.58 -0.53
CA LYS A 76 -6.03 -17.49 0.17
C LYS A 76 -4.64 -16.87 0.30
N THR A 77 -4.02 -16.98 1.47
CA THR A 77 -2.69 -16.38 1.77
C THR A 77 -1.62 -16.73 0.72
N LYS A 78 -1.61 -17.97 0.21
CA LYS A 78 -0.66 -18.42 -0.83
C LYS A 78 -0.76 -17.65 -2.16
N ASP A 79 -1.92 -17.06 -2.42
CA ASP A 79 -2.22 -16.36 -3.66
C ASP A 79 -1.99 -14.84 -3.55
N LYS A 80 -1.94 -14.29 -2.33
CA LYS A 80 -1.78 -12.85 -2.10
C LYS A 80 -0.53 -12.25 -2.75
N PRO A 81 0.67 -12.88 -2.72
CA PRO A 81 1.85 -12.37 -3.41
C PRO A 81 1.72 -12.28 -4.93
N ARG A 82 0.71 -12.95 -5.52
CA ARG A 82 0.43 -12.95 -6.97
C ARG A 82 -0.60 -11.90 -7.38
N LEU A 83 -1.00 -11.02 -6.46
CA LEU A 83 -1.99 -9.99 -6.74
C LEU A 83 -1.33 -8.74 -7.35
N VAL A 84 -2.04 -8.18 -8.33
CA VAL A 84 -1.74 -6.90 -8.95
C VAL A 84 -2.95 -5.99 -8.78
N PHE A 85 -2.68 -4.77 -8.36
CA PHE A 85 -3.65 -3.72 -8.19
C PHE A 85 -3.44 -2.72 -9.31
N VAL A 86 -4.47 -2.48 -10.11
CA VAL A 86 -4.48 -1.50 -11.19
C VAL A 86 -5.39 -0.36 -10.78
N PHE A 87 -4.80 0.79 -10.53
CA PHE A 87 -5.51 2.03 -10.24
C PHE A 87 -5.74 2.73 -11.57
N GLU A 88 -6.99 3.04 -11.90
CA GLU A 88 -7.37 3.68 -13.16
C GLU A 88 -8.10 4.99 -12.87
N ASN A 89 -8.03 5.94 -13.81
CA ASN A 89 -8.84 7.14 -13.79
C ASN A 89 -9.75 7.21 -15.02
N GLN A 90 -10.68 8.16 -15.02
CA GLN A 90 -11.64 8.37 -16.12
C GLN A 90 -10.99 8.70 -17.48
N LEU A 91 -9.72 9.12 -17.49
CA LEU A 91 -8.95 9.41 -18.69
C LEU A 91 -8.26 8.16 -19.27
N GLY A 92 -8.45 6.99 -18.65
CA GLY A 92 -7.81 5.73 -19.04
C GLY A 92 -6.34 5.63 -18.65
N GLN A 93 -5.83 6.56 -17.84
CA GLN A 93 -4.49 6.44 -17.27
C GLN A 93 -4.53 5.40 -16.15
N SER A 94 -3.46 4.62 -16.03
CA SER A 94 -3.37 3.61 -14.99
C SER A 94 -1.97 3.48 -14.41
N VAL A 95 -1.91 3.04 -13.15
CA VAL A 95 -0.67 2.58 -12.51
C VAL A 95 -0.90 1.24 -11.85
N MET A 96 0.13 0.40 -11.88
CA MET A 96 0.12 -0.91 -11.25
C MET A 96 0.93 -0.91 -9.97
N ALA A 97 0.43 -1.60 -8.95
CA ALA A 97 1.16 -1.94 -7.74
C ALA A 97 0.99 -3.43 -7.43
N ASN A 98 2.02 -4.03 -6.86
CA ASN A 98 1.97 -5.41 -6.39
C ASN A 98 1.56 -5.47 -4.92
N TYR A 99 1.18 -6.66 -4.45
CA TYR A 99 0.79 -6.88 -3.06
C TYR A 99 1.79 -6.39 -2.01
N SER A 100 3.09 -6.59 -2.23
CA SER A 100 4.14 -6.15 -1.31
C SER A 100 4.23 -4.63 -1.14
N GLU A 101 3.69 -3.86 -2.08
CA GLU A 101 3.68 -2.40 -2.04
C GLU A 101 2.48 -1.87 -1.24
N ILE A 102 1.40 -2.65 -1.22
CA ILE A 102 0.15 -2.36 -0.51
C ILE A 102 0.21 -2.88 0.93
N GLU A 103 0.85 -4.03 1.15
CA GLU A 103 0.91 -4.69 2.45
C GLU A 103 1.76 -3.90 3.45
N ASN A 104 1.14 -3.47 4.54
CA ASN A 104 1.74 -2.64 5.59
C ASN A 104 2.73 -3.41 6.48
N LEU A 105 2.85 -4.74 6.33
CA LEU A 105 3.66 -5.61 7.19
C LEU A 105 5.17 -5.35 7.09
N LEU A 106 5.66 -4.88 5.95
CA LEU A 106 7.10 -4.68 5.74
C LEU A 106 7.54 -3.23 5.92
N THR A 107 6.61 -2.28 5.90
CA THR A 107 6.97 -0.87 5.81
C THR A 107 5.97 0.05 6.50
N ASN A 108 6.46 0.91 7.37
CA ASN A 108 5.68 1.92 8.11
C ASN A 108 5.04 3.03 7.23
N LEU A 109 5.04 2.88 5.91
CA LEU A 109 4.59 3.87 4.93
C LEU A 109 3.67 3.19 3.90
N PRO A 110 2.40 2.95 4.24
CA PRO A 110 1.44 2.36 3.30
C PRO A 110 1.10 3.34 2.18
N ALA A 111 0.71 2.80 1.02
CA ALA A 111 0.07 3.60 -0.03
C ALA A 111 -1.23 4.23 0.52
N VAL A 112 -1.50 5.47 0.13
CA VAL A 112 -2.68 6.20 0.59
C VAL A 112 -3.48 6.76 -0.58
N LEU A 113 -4.80 6.72 -0.47
CA LEU A 113 -5.70 7.50 -1.32
C LEU A 113 -5.92 8.84 -0.62
N MET A 114 -5.48 9.91 -1.26
CA MET A 114 -5.70 11.27 -0.83
C MET A 114 -7.04 11.77 -1.34
N TYR A 115 -7.83 12.37 -0.45
CA TYR A 115 -9.15 12.87 -0.73
C TYR A 115 -9.40 14.19 0.00
N GLY A 116 -9.80 15.21 -0.74
CA GLY A 116 -10.14 16.51 -0.20
C GLY A 116 -8.92 17.27 0.31
N LYS A 117 -8.92 18.57 0.03
CA LYS A 117 -8.07 19.51 0.76
C LYS A 117 -8.77 19.91 2.05
N LYS A 118 -8.12 19.70 3.19
CA LYS A 118 -8.53 20.39 4.41
C LYS A 118 -7.97 21.81 4.34
N VAL A 119 -8.81 22.76 3.96
CA VAL A 119 -8.46 24.19 4.01
C VAL A 119 -8.45 24.57 5.49
N GLN A 120 -7.27 24.51 6.12
CA GLN A 120 -7.03 25.23 7.36
C GLN A 120 -6.17 26.43 7.02
N LYS A 121 -6.68 27.64 7.23
CA LYS A 121 -5.81 28.80 7.39
C LYS A 121 -5.48 28.92 8.87
N VAL A 122 -4.20 28.95 9.19
CA VAL A 122 -3.74 29.36 10.52
C VAL A 122 -4.29 30.76 10.77
N GLY A 123 -5.14 30.94 11.79
CA GLY A 123 -5.79 32.21 12.12
C GLY A 123 -7.32 32.26 11.92
N ASP A 124 -7.94 31.18 11.46
CA ASP A 124 -9.41 31.11 11.41
C ASP A 124 -9.99 31.19 12.84
N SER A 125 -10.94 32.10 13.05
CA SER A 125 -11.60 32.31 14.34
C SER A 125 -12.81 31.40 14.47
N LEU A 126 -12.90 30.66 15.57
CA LEU A 126 -14.05 29.82 15.89
C LEU A 126 -15.02 30.58 16.77
N LEU A 127 -16.27 30.68 16.33
CA LEU A 127 -17.37 31.21 17.13
C LEU A 127 -17.91 30.09 18.00
N LEU A 128 -17.75 30.22 19.31
CA LEU A 128 -18.36 29.33 20.30
C LEU A 128 -19.75 29.86 20.65
N GLY A 129 -20.73 28.97 20.68
CA GLY A 129 -22.07 29.28 21.18
C GLY A 129 -22.08 29.31 22.71
N ASP A 130 -22.89 30.21 23.28
CA ASP A 130 -23.19 30.17 24.71
C ASP A 130 -24.05 28.93 25.03
N GLY A 131 -23.60 28.11 25.96
CA GLY A 131 -24.36 27.00 26.50
C GLY A 131 -25.42 27.46 27.51
N LYS A 132 -26.28 26.52 27.95
CA LYS A 132 -27.22 26.79 29.04
C LYS A 132 -26.42 27.06 30.32
N ASP A 133 -26.87 28.07 31.07
CA ASP A 133 -26.29 28.52 32.34
C ASP A 133 -24.93 29.24 32.27
N GLY A 134 -24.63 29.92 31.16
CA GLY A 134 -23.44 30.77 31.05
C GLY A 134 -22.11 30.01 30.96
N ASN A 135 -22.19 28.69 30.80
CA ASN A 135 -21.06 27.86 30.44
C ASN A 135 -20.89 27.88 28.92
N VAL A 136 -19.64 28.02 28.46
CA VAL A 136 -19.32 27.93 27.03
C VAL A 136 -19.59 26.52 26.54
N ASP A 137 -20.37 26.37 25.45
CA ASP A 137 -20.56 25.06 24.82
C ASP A 137 -19.29 24.66 24.06
N LEU A 138 -18.48 23.81 24.70
CA LEU A 138 -17.24 23.30 24.12
C LEU A 138 -17.47 22.10 23.21
N THR A 139 -18.70 21.58 23.06
CA THR A 139 -18.95 20.36 22.29
C THR A 139 -18.59 20.54 20.82
N GLN A 140 -18.94 21.71 20.24
CA GLN A 140 -18.51 22.06 18.89
C GLN A 140 -16.99 22.17 18.81
N LEU A 141 -16.34 22.76 19.82
CA LEU A 141 -14.88 22.86 19.88
C LEU A 141 -14.23 21.48 19.97
N GLU A 142 -14.78 20.55 20.75
CA GLU A 142 -14.27 19.20 20.92
C GLU A 142 -14.47 18.33 19.67
N GLU A 143 -15.66 18.38 19.05
CA GLU A 143 -15.91 17.74 17.75
C GLU A 143 -14.97 18.28 16.68
N GLN A 144 -14.80 19.60 16.69
CA GLN A 144 -13.83 20.26 15.87
C GLN A 144 -12.43 19.71 16.19
N PHE A 145 -11.88 19.87 17.40
CA PHE A 145 -10.51 19.47 17.73
C PHE A 145 -10.23 17.97 17.53
N ALA A 146 -11.21 17.10 17.77
CA ALA A 146 -11.16 15.67 17.45
C ALA A 146 -11.01 15.40 15.94
N GLN A 147 -11.54 16.30 15.11
CA GLN A 147 -11.32 16.36 13.66
C GLN A 147 -10.06 17.16 13.27
N PHE A 148 -9.57 18.11 14.09
CA PHE A 148 -8.47 19.06 13.79
C PHE A 148 -7.05 18.62 14.17
N GLY A 149 -6.86 17.60 15.00
CA GLY A 149 -5.52 17.06 15.28
C GLY A 149 -4.85 16.46 14.04
N THR A 150 -3.59 16.82 13.75
CA THR A 150 -2.76 16.11 12.76
C THR A 150 -2.56 14.68 13.26
N LYS A 151 -3.37 13.75 12.77
CA LYS A 151 -3.28 12.35 13.17
C LYS A 151 -2.06 11.65 12.53
N LYS A 152 -1.62 12.12 11.36
CA LYS A 152 -0.49 11.51 10.63
C LYS A 152 0.36 12.55 9.89
N ARG A 153 1.68 12.37 9.90
CA ARG A 153 2.62 13.08 9.03
C ARG A 153 3.25 12.08 8.08
N LEU A 154 3.15 12.34 6.79
CA LEU A 154 3.69 11.47 5.75
C LEU A 154 4.88 12.15 5.08
N HIS A 155 6.07 11.61 5.36
CA HIS A 155 7.31 12.11 4.77
C HIS A 155 7.53 11.45 3.40
N LEU A 156 7.45 12.26 2.36
CA LEU A 156 7.64 11.85 0.97
C LEU A 156 9.13 11.94 0.63
N GLN A 157 9.67 10.94 -0.05
CA GLN A 157 11.09 10.86 -0.40
C GLN A 157 11.45 11.63 -1.70
N ILE A 158 10.57 12.51 -2.18
CA ILE A 158 10.76 13.29 -3.40
C ILE A 158 11.55 14.57 -3.06
N LYS A 159 12.68 14.76 -3.74
CA LYS A 159 13.57 15.92 -3.56
C LYS A 159 13.03 17.19 -4.18
N ASN A 160 12.72 17.12 -5.48
CA ASN A 160 12.32 18.27 -6.29
C ASN A 160 11.03 17.92 -7.04
N ILE A 161 10.03 18.78 -6.89
CA ILE A 161 8.77 18.70 -7.62
C ILE A 161 8.48 20.09 -8.19
N SER A 162 8.09 20.17 -9.46
CA SER A 162 7.68 21.45 -10.04
C SER A 162 6.33 21.87 -9.46
N VAL A 163 5.99 23.16 -9.59
CA VAL A 163 4.70 23.70 -9.14
C VAL A 163 3.53 23.00 -9.85
N ASP A 164 3.64 22.79 -11.16
CA ASP A 164 2.62 22.14 -11.97
C ASP A 164 2.45 20.67 -11.59
N GLU A 165 3.56 19.94 -11.40
CA GLU A 165 3.54 18.56 -10.96
C GLU A 165 2.89 18.44 -9.58
N LYS A 166 3.23 19.35 -8.67
CA LYS A 166 2.62 19.43 -7.34
C LYS A 166 1.11 19.69 -7.42
N ALA A 167 0.65 20.57 -8.30
CA ALA A 167 -0.78 20.83 -8.49
C ALA A 167 -1.50 19.58 -9.04
N ARG A 168 -0.88 18.85 -9.97
CA ARG A 168 -1.39 17.60 -10.52
C ARG A 168 -1.54 16.51 -9.45
N ILE A 169 -0.50 16.27 -8.65
CA ILE A 169 -0.47 15.16 -7.68
C ILE A 169 -1.14 15.47 -6.34
N LEU A 170 -1.44 16.74 -6.06
CA LEU A 170 -2.18 17.15 -4.87
C LEU A 170 -3.67 17.40 -5.16
N SER A 171 -4.19 16.81 -6.25
CA SER A 171 -5.62 16.81 -6.55
C SER A 171 -6.37 15.74 -5.78
N ASP A 172 -7.69 15.83 -5.76
CA ASP A 172 -8.54 14.81 -5.15
C ASP A 172 -8.41 13.43 -5.83
N ALA A 173 -8.71 12.40 -5.03
CA ALA A 173 -8.61 10.99 -5.40
C ALA A 173 -7.22 10.60 -5.95
N THR A 174 -6.16 11.18 -5.40
CA THR A 174 -4.80 10.84 -5.80
C THR A 174 -4.25 9.67 -4.98
N VAL A 175 -3.75 8.64 -5.66
CA VAL A 175 -3.03 7.55 -5.00
C VAL A 175 -1.56 7.90 -4.90
N ILE A 176 -1.06 7.93 -3.67
CA ILE A 176 0.30 8.30 -3.31
C ILE A 176 1.05 7.06 -2.82
N PHE A 177 2.21 6.81 -3.42
CA PHE A 177 3.17 5.78 -2.99
C PHE A 177 4.34 6.46 -2.26
N PRO A 178 4.34 6.53 -0.92
CA PRO A 178 5.24 7.43 -0.19
C PRO A 178 6.72 7.04 -0.25
N LYS A 179 7.00 5.77 -0.58
CA LYS A 179 8.34 5.23 -0.76
C LYS A 179 8.98 5.63 -2.08
N ASP A 180 8.16 5.99 -3.06
CA ASP A 180 8.66 6.29 -4.39
C ASP A 180 9.45 7.59 -4.35
N LEU A 181 10.61 7.58 -4.99
CA LEU A 181 11.48 8.75 -5.12
C LEU A 181 10.98 9.73 -6.20
N ARG A 182 9.94 9.34 -6.93
CA ARG A 182 9.37 10.03 -8.10
C ARG A 182 7.84 9.93 -8.07
N THR A 183 7.18 10.79 -8.84
CA THR A 183 5.72 10.94 -8.95
C THR A 183 5.12 10.23 -10.17
N ASP A 184 5.95 9.56 -10.96
CA ASP A 184 5.56 8.84 -12.18
C ASP A 184 4.55 7.72 -11.91
N ARG A 185 4.65 7.12 -10.72
CA ARG A 185 3.72 6.08 -10.27
C ARG A 185 2.53 6.62 -9.45
N TRP A 186 2.39 7.94 -9.34
CA TRP A 186 1.26 8.55 -8.64
C TRP A 186 0.20 8.95 -9.64
N ILE A 187 -1.03 8.56 -9.37
CA ILE A 187 -2.16 8.77 -10.26
C ILE A 187 -3.23 9.62 -9.58
N SER A 188 -3.62 10.70 -10.25
CA SER A 188 -4.65 11.62 -9.83
C SER A 188 -6.03 11.21 -10.37
N GLY A 189 -7.09 11.50 -9.60
CA GLY A 189 -8.47 11.29 -10.04
C GLY A 189 -8.85 9.83 -10.23
N VAL A 190 -8.35 8.94 -9.37
CA VAL A 190 -8.65 7.51 -9.44
C VAL A 190 -10.13 7.27 -9.23
N ASP A 191 -10.76 6.56 -10.16
CA ASP A 191 -12.19 6.24 -10.15
C ASP A 191 -12.46 4.77 -9.90
N LYS A 192 -11.48 3.88 -10.11
CA LYS A 192 -11.57 2.46 -9.75
C LYS A 192 -10.23 1.82 -9.46
N ILE A 193 -10.28 0.74 -8.69
CA ILE A 193 -9.17 -0.19 -8.48
C ILE A 193 -9.59 -1.58 -8.98
N THR A 194 -8.84 -2.12 -9.94
CA THR A 194 -9.03 -3.49 -10.41
C THR A 194 -7.97 -4.40 -9.82
N ILE A 195 -8.40 -5.55 -9.29
CA ILE A 195 -7.51 -6.56 -8.72
C ILE A 195 -7.39 -7.70 -9.70
N TYR A 196 -6.16 -8.02 -10.07
CA TYR A 196 -5.82 -9.18 -10.88
C TYR A 196 -4.97 -10.17 -10.09
N LYS A 197 -4.99 -11.43 -10.51
CA LYS A 197 -4.08 -12.47 -10.06
C LYS A 197 -3.29 -12.98 -11.26
N TYR A 198 -1.97 -13.09 -11.11
CA TYR A 198 -1.15 -13.81 -12.08
C TYR A 198 -1.52 -15.29 -12.05
N SER A 199 -2.02 -15.82 -13.17
CA SER A 199 -2.12 -17.26 -13.35
C SER A 199 -0.80 -17.75 -13.94
N SER A 200 0.03 -18.37 -13.10
CA SER A 200 1.09 -19.23 -13.59
C SER A 200 0.48 -20.58 -13.89
N ASP A 201 -0.37 -20.66 -14.92
CA ASP A 201 -0.74 -21.93 -15.52
C ASP A 201 0.47 -22.47 -16.30
N ARG A 202 1.55 -22.76 -15.57
CA ARG A 202 2.30 -23.97 -15.89
C ARG A 202 1.32 -25.06 -15.56
N VAL A 203 0.78 -25.70 -16.57
CA VAL A 203 -0.01 -26.93 -16.47
C VAL A 203 0.70 -27.83 -15.46
N GLU A 204 0.28 -27.79 -14.20
CA GLU A 204 0.51 -28.88 -13.27
C GLU A 204 -0.35 -29.99 -13.86
N LYS A 205 0.23 -30.74 -14.81
CA LYS A 205 -0.24 -32.08 -15.09
C LYS A 205 -0.12 -32.77 -13.75
N GLU A 206 -1.25 -32.92 -13.06
CA GLU A 206 -1.38 -33.85 -11.96
C GLU A 206 -0.82 -35.17 -12.47
N VAL A 207 0.39 -35.49 -12.03
CA VAL A 207 0.95 -36.82 -12.25
C VAL A 207 0.01 -37.73 -11.47
N PRO A 208 -0.69 -38.67 -12.13
CA PRO A 208 -1.52 -39.61 -11.40
C PRO A 208 -0.61 -40.33 -10.43
N ASN A 209 -0.92 -40.18 -9.14
CA ASN A 209 -0.22 -40.84 -8.06
C ASN A 209 -0.60 -42.32 -8.11
N THR A 210 0.06 -43.07 -9.00
CA THR A 210 0.07 -44.54 -8.97
C THR A 210 0.88 -44.95 -7.77
N GLY A 211 0.19 -45.49 -6.76
CA GLY A 211 0.82 -46.13 -5.62
C GLY A 211 1.65 -47.33 -6.05
N GLU A 212 2.79 -47.48 -5.38
CA GLU A 212 3.38 -48.71 -4.80
C GLU A 212 4.84 -48.38 -4.45
N THR A 213 5.12 -48.17 -3.15
CA THR A 213 5.80 -49.13 -2.25
C THR A 213 7.31 -49.18 -2.47
N GLU A 214 8.10 -48.72 -1.49
CA GLU A 214 9.08 -49.55 -0.78
C GLU A 214 9.80 -48.74 0.32
N GLY A 215 10.08 -49.44 1.42
CA GLY A 215 10.41 -48.87 2.71
C GLY A 215 11.80 -48.25 2.81
N VAL A 216 11.90 -47.22 3.63
CA VAL A 216 13.17 -46.79 4.22
C VAL A 216 12.98 -46.68 5.72
N GLU A 217 13.68 -47.58 6.40
CA GLU A 217 13.85 -47.73 7.83
C GLU A 217 14.42 -46.42 8.44
N GLN A 218 13.62 -45.75 9.29
CA GLN A 218 14.09 -44.57 10.02
C GLN A 218 14.83 -44.99 11.30
N ASN A 219 16.15 -44.84 11.26
CA ASN A 219 17.03 -44.97 12.42
C ASN A 219 16.88 -43.73 13.32
N ASN A 220 16.38 -43.96 14.53
CA ASN A 220 15.98 -42.95 15.49
C ASN A 220 17.21 -42.56 16.36
N ARG A 221 17.85 -41.42 16.09
CA ARG A 221 18.84 -40.83 17.02
C ARG A 221 18.23 -39.64 17.75
N GLN A 222 17.91 -39.85 19.03
CA GLN A 222 17.58 -38.82 20.00
C GLN A 222 18.74 -37.83 20.15
N ILE A 223 18.52 -36.58 19.73
CA ILE A 223 19.36 -35.45 20.10
C ILE A 223 18.77 -34.88 21.39
N LYS A 224 19.56 -34.99 22.46
CA LYS A 224 19.27 -34.44 23.79
C LYS A 224 19.33 -32.90 23.71
N PRO A 225 18.34 -32.15 24.21
CA PRO A 225 18.38 -30.69 24.17
C PRO A 225 19.43 -30.16 25.15
N GLU A 226 20.37 -29.39 24.62
CA GLU A 226 21.37 -28.64 25.37
C GLU A 226 20.71 -27.43 26.04
N LYS A 227 21.07 -27.19 27.30
CA LYS A 227 20.46 -26.19 28.19
C LYS A 227 20.90 -24.79 27.73
N PRO A 228 19.99 -23.80 27.58
CA PRO A 228 20.39 -22.46 27.17
C PRO A 228 21.21 -21.76 28.26
N THR A 229 22.44 -21.42 27.92
CA THR A 229 23.33 -20.58 28.74
C THR A 229 22.78 -19.15 28.79
N LYS A 230 22.61 -18.64 29.99
CA LYS A 230 22.06 -17.32 30.29
C LYS A 230 23.00 -16.22 29.75
N PRO A 231 22.51 -15.20 29.02
CA PRO A 231 23.37 -14.11 28.58
C PRO A 231 23.80 -13.27 29.79
N GLU A 232 25.11 -13.05 29.87
CA GLU A 232 25.80 -12.20 30.82
C GLU A 232 25.37 -10.74 30.62
N ARG A 233 24.88 -10.08 31.68
CA ARG A 233 24.48 -8.68 31.64
C ARG A 233 25.73 -7.81 31.56
N PRO A 234 25.86 -6.88 30.60
CA PRO A 234 26.93 -5.90 30.64
C PRO A 234 26.70 -4.93 31.81
N ASP A 235 27.80 -4.64 32.52
CA ASP A 235 27.83 -3.74 33.65
C ASP A 235 27.35 -2.33 33.28
N ARG A 236 26.53 -1.79 34.18
CA ARG A 236 25.94 -0.46 34.06
C ARG A 236 27.02 0.59 34.38
N PRO A 237 27.31 1.55 33.49
CA PRO A 237 28.24 2.63 33.82
C PRO A 237 27.69 3.51 34.93
N GLN A 238 28.51 3.73 35.97
CA GLN A 238 28.20 4.62 37.09
C GLN A 238 28.15 6.07 36.61
N ARG A 239 27.10 6.79 37.02
CA ARG A 239 26.97 8.23 36.77
C ARG A 239 28.00 9.00 37.60
N PRO A 240 28.70 9.99 37.02
CA PRO A 240 29.54 10.89 37.80
C PRO A 240 28.67 11.78 38.69
N GLN A 241 29.05 11.86 39.98
CA GLN A 241 28.49 12.83 40.92
C GLN A 241 29.00 14.23 40.55
N LYS A 242 28.09 15.18 40.35
CA LYS A 242 28.44 16.59 40.20
C LYS A 242 28.77 17.17 41.58
N LYS A 243 29.93 17.82 41.67
CA LYS A 243 30.25 18.83 42.70
C LYS A 243 29.55 20.14 42.35
#